data_AF-A0A9F2R2R0-F1
#
_entry.id   AF-A0A9F2R2R0-F1
#
_cell.length_a   1.000
_cell.length_b   1.000
_cell.length_c   1.000
_cell.angle_alpha   90.00
_cell.angle_beta   90.00
_cell.angle_gamma   90.00
#
_symmetry.space_group_name_H-M   'P 1'
#
loop_
_entity.id
_entity.type
_entity.pdbx_description
1 polymer ?
#
loop_
_entity_poly.entity_id
_entity_poly.type
_entity_poly.pdbx_seq_one_letter_code
_entity_poly.pdbx_strand_id
1 'polypeptide(L)'
;MSSDDNKYDVIVIGGGISGLSAAKLLYDSGLDVVVLEARDRVGGRTYTVRNKHVKYVDLGGAYVGPTQNRVLRLSKELGLETYKVNEVEHLIHHVK
;
A
#
# COMPACT_ATOMS: atom_id res chain seq x y z
N MET A 1 -10.49 -36.19 -10.09
CA MET A 1 -9.82 -34.97 -9.62
C MET A 1 -10.60 -34.51 -8.41
N SER A 2 -10.07 -34.63 -7.20
CA SER A 2 -10.76 -34.10 -6.02
C SER A 2 -10.83 -32.59 -6.18
N SER A 3 -12.04 -32.05 -6.12
CA SER A 3 -12.26 -30.63 -5.90
C SER A 3 -11.79 -30.35 -4.47
N ASP A 4 -10.56 -29.86 -4.32
CA ASP A 4 -10.15 -29.22 -3.08
C ASP A 4 -11.07 -28.01 -2.90
N ASP A 5 -12.01 -28.16 -1.96
CA ASP A 5 -12.93 -27.11 -1.57
C ASP A 5 -12.06 -26.06 -0.87
N ASN A 6 -11.67 -25.01 -1.61
CA ASN A 6 -10.83 -23.92 -1.12
C ASN A 6 -11.57 -23.15 -0.02
N LYS A 7 -11.53 -23.69 1.20
CA LYS A 7 -12.13 -23.14 2.41
C LYS A 7 -11.10 -22.23 3.08
N TYR A 8 -11.53 -21.02 3.36
CA TYR A 8 -10.79 -20.01 4.12
C TYR A 8 -11.71 -19.45 5.20
N ASP A 9 -11.16 -19.02 6.33
CA ASP A 9 -11.93 -18.33 7.36
C ASP A 9 -12.39 -16.96 6.87
N VAL A 10 -11.55 -16.27 6.10
CA VAL A 10 -11.84 -14.95 5.54
C VAL A 10 -11.36 -14.82 4.09
N ILE A 11 -12.23 -14.30 3.22
CA ILE A 11 -11.89 -13.91 1.85
C ILE A 11 -11.88 -12.37 1.77
N VAL A 12 -10.75 -11.79 1.41
CA VAL A 12 -10.59 -10.35 1.17
C VAL A 12 -10.61 -10.05 -0.32
N ILE A 13 -11.58 -9.25 -0.78
CA ILE A 13 -11.69 -8.84 -2.19
C ILE A 13 -10.95 -7.51 -2.39
N GLY A 14 -9.79 -7.57 -3.05
CA GLY A 14 -8.95 -6.42 -3.41
C GLY A 14 -7.64 -6.34 -2.61
N GLY A 15 -6.52 -6.39 -3.33
CA GLY A 15 -5.15 -6.26 -2.82
C GLY A 15 -4.65 -4.82 -2.72
N GLY A 16 -5.52 -3.85 -2.45
CA GLY A 16 -5.11 -2.49 -2.11
C GLY A 16 -4.63 -2.38 -0.66
N ILE A 17 -4.10 -1.22 -0.24
CA ILE A 17 -3.62 -0.99 1.14
C ILE A 17 -4.63 -1.42 2.20
N SER A 18 -5.92 -1.10 2.01
CA SER A 18 -6.97 -1.47 2.95
C SER A 18 -7.16 -2.99 3.08
N GLY A 19 -7.25 -3.70 1.94
CA GLY A 19 -7.45 -5.15 1.92
C GLY A 19 -6.23 -5.89 2.46
N LEU A 20 -5.03 -5.49 2.06
CA LEU A 20 -3.79 -6.06 2.58
C LEU A 20 -3.61 -5.80 4.07
N SER A 21 -4.00 -4.62 4.58
CA SER A 21 -3.95 -4.32 6.01
C SER A 21 -4.92 -5.20 6.81
N ALA A 22 -6.13 -5.43 6.28
CA ALA A 22 -7.10 -6.32 6.90
C ALA A 22 -6.59 -7.77 6.88
N ALA A 23 -6.11 -8.25 5.74
CA ALA A 23 -5.58 -9.59 5.59
C ALA A 23 -4.40 -9.86 6.52
N LYS A 24 -3.45 -8.92 6.62
CA LYS A 24 -2.32 -9.00 7.56
C LYS A 24 -2.80 -9.14 9.00
N LEU A 25 -3.73 -8.28 9.45
CA LEU A 25 -4.23 -8.32 10.83
C LEU A 25 -4.91 -9.66 11.15
N LEU A 26 -5.73 -10.17 10.24
CA LEU A 26 -6.45 -11.43 10.43
C LEU A 26 -5.50 -12.63 10.39
N TYR A 27 -4.54 -12.64 9.47
CA TYR A 27 -3.50 -13.65 9.39
C TYR A 27 -2.63 -13.68 10.65
N ASP A 28 -2.17 -12.52 11.12
CA ASP A 28 -1.39 -12.39 12.36
C ASP A 28 -2.20 -12.82 13.60
N SER A 29 -3.54 -12.83 13.50
CA SER A 29 -4.45 -13.34 14.55
C SER A 29 -4.71 -14.85 14.46
N GLY A 30 -4.09 -15.55 13.49
CA GLY A 30 -4.16 -17.01 13.34
C GLY A 30 -5.31 -17.53 12.46
N LEU A 31 -5.97 -16.66 11.68
CA LEU A 31 -7.02 -17.07 10.74
C LEU A 31 -6.44 -17.46 9.37
N ASP A 32 -7.11 -18.37 8.67
CA ASP A 32 -6.80 -18.70 7.27
C ASP A 32 -7.45 -17.66 6.34
N VAL A 33 -6.62 -16.90 5.63
CA VAL A 33 -7.04 -15.73 4.86
C VAL A 33 -6.55 -15.82 3.42
N VAL A 34 -7.45 -15.60 2.48
CA VAL A 34 -7.11 -15.43 1.06
C VAL A 34 -7.43 -14.00 0.60
N VAL A 35 -6.56 -13.44 -0.23
CA VAL A 35 -6.78 -12.15 -0.91
C VAL A 35 -6.98 -12.39 -2.40
N LEU A 36 -8.11 -11.96 -2.93
CA LEU A 36 -8.41 -12.01 -4.36
C LEU A 36 -8.26 -10.61 -4.97
N GLU A 37 -7.24 -10.42 -5.80
CA GLU A 37 -6.98 -9.16 -6.52
C GLU A 37 -7.27 -9.33 -8.01
N ALA A 38 -7.95 -8.34 -8.60
CA ALA A 38 -8.35 -8.40 -10.00
C ALA A 38 -7.19 -8.15 -10.97
N ARG A 39 -6.15 -7.42 -10.54
CA ARG A 39 -4.97 -7.10 -11.34
C ARG A 39 -3.84 -8.11 -11.13
N ASP A 40 -2.86 -8.03 -12.01
CA ASP A 40 -1.57 -8.70 -11.93
C ASP A 40 -0.62 -8.13 -10.86
N ARG A 41 -1.09 -7.13 -10.09
CA ARG A 41 -0.33 -6.46 -9.04
C ARG A 41 -1.23 -6.06 -7.88
N VAL A 42 -0.63 -5.98 -6.70
CA VAL A 42 -1.24 -5.35 -5.53
C VAL A 42 -1.08 -3.82 -5.54
N GLY A 43 -1.59 -3.17 -4.50
CA GLY A 43 -1.47 -1.72 -4.23
C GLY A 43 -2.69 -0.92 -4.68
N GLY A 44 -3.38 -1.35 -5.74
CA GLY A 44 -4.56 -0.66 -6.26
C GLY A 44 -4.24 0.78 -6.67
N ARG A 45 -4.71 1.75 -5.89
CA ARG A 45 -4.49 3.20 -6.10
C ARG A 45 -3.09 3.68 -5.69
N THR A 46 -2.26 2.84 -5.08
CA THR A 46 -0.81 3.08 -4.99
C THR A 46 -0.12 2.24 -6.05
N TYR A 47 0.81 2.89 -6.78
CA TYR A 47 1.53 2.24 -7.87
C TYR A 47 2.87 2.94 -8.11
N THR A 48 3.95 2.24 -7.79
CA THR A 48 5.32 2.72 -8.02
C THR A 48 5.86 2.10 -9.31
N VAL A 49 6.12 2.92 -10.33
CA VAL A 49 6.80 2.49 -11.55
C VAL A 49 8.31 2.55 -11.34
N ARG A 50 9.03 1.53 -11.81
CA ARG A 50 10.50 1.48 -11.77
C ARG A 50 11.06 1.27 -13.16
N ASN A 51 11.97 2.13 -13.58
CA ASN A 51 12.70 1.99 -14.85
C ASN A 51 14.00 2.82 -14.83
N LYS A 52 14.80 2.69 -15.90
CA LYS A 52 16.11 3.36 -16.02
C LYS A 52 16.06 4.90 -16.04
N HIS A 53 14.92 5.51 -16.38
CA HIS A 53 14.80 6.97 -16.51
C HIS A 53 14.41 7.65 -15.20
N VAL A 54 13.55 7.00 -14.40
CA VAL A 54 13.02 7.59 -13.16
C VAL A 54 13.53 6.92 -11.89
N LYS A 55 14.25 5.79 -11.98
CA LYS A 55 14.59 4.88 -10.88
C LYS A 55 13.34 4.30 -10.21
N TYR A 56 12.54 5.13 -9.54
CA TYR A 56 11.19 4.85 -9.09
C TYR A 56 10.33 6.14 -9.12
N VAL A 57 9.04 6.02 -9.41
CA VAL A 57 8.07 7.12 -9.33
C VAL A 57 6.71 6.60 -8.91
N ASP A 58 6.07 7.27 -7.95
CA ASP A 58 4.70 6.94 -7.57
C ASP A 58 3.71 7.63 -8.52
N LEU A 59 2.90 6.82 -9.21
CA LEU A 59 1.83 7.27 -10.10
C LEU A 59 0.47 7.34 -9.40
N GLY A 60 0.44 7.05 -8.10
CA GLY A 60 -0.76 7.00 -7.27
C GLY A 60 -0.57 7.73 -5.95
N GLY A 61 -1.21 7.24 -4.88
CA GLY A 61 -1.00 7.81 -3.54
C GLY A 61 0.47 7.68 -3.09
N ALA A 62 1.10 8.79 -2.71
CA ALA A 62 2.54 8.88 -2.41
C ALA A 62 2.88 9.61 -1.11
N TYR A 63 2.05 10.58 -0.68
CA TYR A 63 2.36 11.43 0.45
C TYR A 63 1.82 10.87 1.77
N VAL A 64 2.67 10.88 2.79
CA VAL A 64 2.30 10.68 4.19
C VAL A 64 2.82 11.84 5.03
N GLY A 65 2.22 12.08 6.19
CA GLY A 65 2.59 13.22 7.03
C GLY A 65 2.22 13.07 8.50
N PRO A 66 2.50 14.10 9.32
CA PRO A 66 2.12 14.13 10.72
C PRO A 66 0.65 13.77 10.91
N THR A 67 0.34 13.10 12.03
CA THR A 67 -0.99 12.57 12.41
C THR A 67 -1.45 11.31 11.64
N GLN A 68 -0.82 10.96 10.50
CA GLN A 68 -1.13 9.73 9.76
C GLN A 68 -0.44 8.49 10.35
N ASN A 69 -0.58 8.29 11.66
CA ASN A 69 0.21 7.36 12.45
C ASN A 69 0.04 5.88 12.05
N ARG A 70 -1.13 5.49 11.52
CA ARG A 70 -1.40 4.08 11.15
C ARG A 70 -0.55 3.62 9.98
N VAL A 71 -0.48 4.43 8.92
CA VAL A 71 0.35 4.11 7.74
C VAL A 71 1.84 4.24 8.09
N LEU A 72 2.23 5.25 8.88
CA LEU A 72 3.62 5.40 9.33
C LEU A 72 4.09 4.22 10.19
N ARG A 73 3.24 3.71 11.10
CA ARG A 73 3.53 2.52 11.90
C ARG A 73 3.73 1.29 11.01
N LEU A 74 2.80 1.05 10.06
CA LEU A 74 2.90 -0.09 9.14
C LEU A 74 4.14 0.01 8.25
N SER A 75 4.45 1.20 7.72
CA SER A 75 5.67 1.44 6.93
C SER A 75 6.92 1.10 7.74
N LYS A 76 6.99 1.53 9.00
CA LYS A 76 8.12 1.23 9.89
C LYS A 76 8.25 -0.27 10.17
N GLU A 77 7.13 -0.96 10.42
CA GLU A 77 7.11 -2.42 10.63
C GLU A 77 7.64 -3.18 9.40
N LEU A 78 7.33 -2.68 8.19
CA LEU A 78 7.81 -3.23 6.92
C LEU A 78 9.23 -2.77 6.54
N GLY A 79 9.92 -2.02 7.41
CA GLY A 79 11.29 -1.56 7.17
C GLY A 79 11.42 -0.44 6.12
N LEU A 80 10.34 0.32 5.88
CA LEU A 80 10.34 1.44 4.94
C LEU A 80 10.69 2.76 5.63
N GLU A 81 11.41 3.62 4.91
CA GLU A 81 11.77 4.97 5.34
C GLU A 81 10.96 6.04 4.61
N THR A 82 10.85 7.23 5.21
CA THR A 82 10.22 8.42 4.62
C THR A 82 11.23 9.52 4.42
N TYR A 83 11.02 10.39 3.45
CA TYR A 83 11.81 11.61 3.25
C TYR A 83 10.87 12.83 3.20
N LYS A 84 11.40 14.03 3.47
CA LYS A 84 10.62 15.27 3.36
C LYS A 84 10.57 15.72 1.90
N VAL A 85 9.39 16.09 1.44
CA VAL A 85 9.21 16.74 0.15
C VAL A 85 9.41 18.25 0.31
N ASN A 86 9.88 18.93 -0.75
CA ASN A 86 10.06 20.38 -0.79
C ASN A 86 10.97 20.97 0.32
N GLU A 87 12.14 20.37 0.55
CA GLU A 87 13.12 20.93 1.51
C GLU A 87 13.68 22.30 1.10
N VAL A 88 13.56 22.67 -0.18
CA VAL A 88 13.85 24.01 -0.71
C VAL A 88 12.56 24.62 -1.23
N GLU A 89 12.01 25.57 -0.48
CA GLU A 89 10.79 26.29 -0.87
C GLU A 89 11.09 27.31 -1.97
N HIS A 90 10.52 27.10 -3.16
CA HIS A 90 10.30 28.16 -4.14
C HIS A 90 8.81 28.50 -4.14
N LEU A 91 8.38 29.28 -3.14
CA LEU A 91 7.00 29.75 -3.05
C LEU A 91 6.72 30.72 -4.21
N ILE A 92 5.95 30.25 -5.20
CA ILE A 92 5.38 31.11 -6.24
C ILE A 92 4.01 31.55 -5.74
N HIS A 93 3.95 32.72 -5.12
CA HIS A 93 2.69 33.38 -4.84
C HIS A 93 2.18 34.05 -6.13
N HIS A 94 1.17 33.45 -6.76
CA HIS A 94 0.38 34.13 -7.79
C HIS A 94 -0.77 34.85 -7.09
N VAL A 95 -0.67 36.17 -6.98
CA VAL A 95 -1.77 37.05 -6.53
C VAL A 95 -2.39 37.67 -7.78
N LYS A 96 -3.71 37.56 -7.91
CA LYS A 96 -4.48 38.26 -8.96
C LYS A 96 -4.66 39.73 -8.62
#